data_AF-A0A1V5NBL4-F1
#
_entry.id   AF-A0A1V5NBL4-F1
#
_cell.length_a   1.000
_cell.length_b   1.000
_cell.length_c   1.000
_cell.angle_alpha   90.00
_cell.angle_beta   90.00
_cell.angle_gamma   90.00
#
_symmetry.space_group_name_H-M   'P 1'
#
loop_
_entity.id
_entity.type
_entity.pdbx_description
1 polymer ?
#
loop_
_entity_poly.entity_id
_entity_poly.type
_entity_poly.pdbx_seq_one_letter_code
_entity_poly.pdbx_strand_id
1 'polypeptide(L)' 'MVDNLHIQFDQINTNLTEINIFNLRGKLIKSHKTYNHEVTLKVIDLLPGMYFIKVNNGQNTRTAYFVKQ' A
#
# COMPACT_ATOMS: atom_id res chain seq x y z
N MET A 1 -12.02 -13.29 -3.02
CA MET A 1 -11.33 -12.77 -1.82
C MET A 1 -10.17 -11.91 -2.32
N VAL A 2 -9.98 -10.71 -1.77
CA VAL A 2 -8.82 -9.87 -2.13
C VAL A 2 -7.64 -10.34 -1.27
N ASP A 3 -6.76 -11.15 -1.86
CA ASP A 3 -5.63 -11.74 -1.13
C ASP A 3 -4.34 -10.95 -1.36
N ASN A 4 -4.30 -10.23 -2.47
CA ASN A 4 -3.15 -9.46 -2.92
C ASN A 4 -3.59 -8.05 -3.33
N LEU A 5 -2.76 -7.08 -2.96
CA LEU A 5 -2.84 -5.73 -3.46
C LEU A 5 -1.68 -5.50 -4.42
N HIS A 6 -2.01 -5.19 -5.66
CA HIS A 6 -1.05 -4.87 -6.70
C HIS A 6 -0.90 -3.35 -6.81
N ILE A 7 0.34 -2.87 -6.70
CA ILE A 7 0.68 -1.46 -6.85
C ILE A 7 1.65 -1.37 -8.02
N GLN A 8 1.28 -0.61 -9.03
CA GLN A 8 2.10 -0.29 -10.19
C GLN A 8 2.41 1.20 -10.18
N PHE A 9 3.66 1.55 -10.48
CA PHE A 9 4.11 2.93 -10.62
C PHE A 9 4.13 3.29 -12.11
N ASP A 10 3.72 4.50 -12.51
CA ASP A 10 3.67 4.87 -13.94
C ASP A 10 5.08 5.11 -14.54
N GLN A 11 6.06 5.40 -13.68
CA GLN A 11 7.45 5.69 -14.04
C GLN A 11 8.41 4.81 -13.26
N ILE A 12 9.60 4.56 -13.80
CA ILE A 12 10.66 3.82 -13.11
C ILE A 12 10.83 4.42 -11.71
N ASN A 13 10.63 3.59 -10.68
CA ASN A 13 10.67 4.04 -9.30
C ASN A 13 12.13 4.19 -8.83
N THR A 14 12.77 5.30 -9.20
CA THR A 14 14.18 5.56 -8.87
C THR A 14 14.39 5.95 -7.41
N ASN A 15 13.32 6.32 -6.70
CA ASN A 15 13.39 6.75 -5.31
C ASN A 15 12.93 5.63 -4.38
N LEU A 16 13.43 5.64 -3.14
CA LEU A 16 12.90 4.75 -2.11
C LEU A 16 11.44 5.10 -1.85
N THR A 17 10.54 4.20 -2.20
CA THR A 17 9.10 4.36 -1.98
C THR A 17 8.65 3.57 -0.77
N GLU A 18 8.00 4.23 0.17
CA GLU A 18 7.35 3.65 1.33
C GLU A 18 5.84 3.51 1.08
N ILE A 19 5.34 2.30 1.29
CA ILE A 19 3.92 1.92 1.16
C ILE A 19 3.44 1.52 2.55
N ASN A 20 2.46 2.26 3.07
CA ASN A 20 1.91 2.05 4.40
C ASN A 20 0.42 1.76 4.31
N ILE A 21 -0.04 0.69 4.95
CA ILE A 21 -1.46 0.30 5.05
C ILE A 21 -1.95 0.61 6.46
N PHE A 22 -3.07 1.31 6.55
CA PHE A 22 -3.70 1.70 7.81
C PHE A 22 -5.15 1.23 7.86
N ASN A 23 -5.65 0.94 9.06
CA ASN A 23 -7.08 0.76 9.27
C ASN A 23 -7.79 2.11 9.43
N LEU A 24 -9.13 2.12 9.47
CA LEU A 24 -9.94 3.35 9.64
C LEU A 24 -9.65 4.16 10.91
N ARG A 25 -9.04 3.55 11.93
CA ARG A 25 -8.64 4.24 13.16
C ARG A 25 -7.27 4.93 13.03
N GLY A 26 -6.67 4.90 11.85
CA GLY A 26 -5.32 5.43 11.59
C GLY A 26 -4.19 4.57 12.14
N LYS A 27 -4.46 3.35 12.63
CA LYS A 27 -3.41 2.43 13.08
C LYS A 27 -2.68 1.88 11.86
N LEU A 28 -1.35 2.00 11.86
CA LEU A 28 -0.48 1.35 10.89
C LEU A 28 -0.57 -0.18 11.05
N ILE A 29 -0.93 -0.86 9.98
CA ILE A 29 -1.11 -2.32 9.93
C ILE A 29 0.06 -2.99 9.20
N LYS A 30 0.54 -2.37 8.12
CA LYS A 30 1.66 -2.89 7.34
C LYS A 30 2.48 -1.74 6.77
N SER A 31 3.79 -1.93 6.70
CA SER A 31 4.71 -1.02 6.03
C SER A 31 5.63 -1.82 5.12
N HIS A 32 5.92 -1.30 3.93
CA HIS A 32 6.81 -1.89 2.95
C HIS A 32 7.60 -0.80 2.26
N LYS A 33 8.88 -1.06 1.96
CA LYS A 33 9.76 -0.14 1.25
C LYS A 33 10.29 -0.81 0.00
N THR A 34 10.33 -0.09 -1.11
CA THR A 34 10.73 -0.63 -2.41
C THR A 34 11.36 0.41 -3.33
N TYR A 35 12.24 -0.04 -4.22
CA TYR A 35 12.67 0.67 -5.43
C TYR A 35 12.03 0.06 -6.69
N ASN A 36 11.20 -0.97 -6.54
CA ASN A 36 10.60 -1.65 -7.66
C ASN A 36 9.49 -0.79 -8.29
N HIS A 37 9.28 -1.00 -9.58
CA HIS A 37 8.22 -0.39 -10.37
C HIS A 37 6.86 -1.09 -10.19
N GLU A 38 6.86 -2.27 -9.57
CA GLU A 38 5.67 -3.00 -9.16
C GLU A 38 5.88 -3.66 -7.79
N VAL A 39 4.80 -3.74 -7.02
CA VAL A 39 4.78 -4.43 -5.73
C VAL A 39 3.48 -5.21 -5.60
N THR A 40 3.59 -6.46 -5.17
CA THR A 40 2.46 -7.26 -4.72
C THR A 40 2.52 -7.43 -3.21
N LEU A 41 1.55 -6.87 -2.51
CA LEU A 41 1.42 -7.00 -1.06
C LEU A 41 0.33 -8.00 -0.71
N LYS A 42 0.69 -9.07 0.02
CA LYS A 42 -0.28 -9.98 0.61
C LYS A 42 -1.11 -9.27 1.68
N VAL A 43 -2.43 -9.36 1.58
CA VAL A 43 -3.42 -8.77 2.49
C VAL A 43 -4.43 -9.81 3.02
N ILE A 44 -4.14 -11.10 2.82
CA ILE A 44 -4.99 -12.21 3.26
C ILE A 44 -5.23 -12.23 4.78
N ASP A 45 -4.23 -11.84 5.57
CA ASP A 45 -4.30 -11.83 7.03
C ASP A 45 -5.07 -10.61 7.59
N LEU A 46 -5.54 -9.71 6.72
CA LEU A 46 -6.35 -8.57 7.14
C LEU A 46 -7.78 -9.03 7.43
N LEU A 47 -8.30 -8.62 8.58
CA LEU A 47 -9.72 -8.76 8.88
C LEU A 47 -10.57 -8.01 7.83
N PRO A 48 -11.80 -8.47 7.55
CA PRO A 48 -12.72 -7.73 6.71
C PRO A 48 -12.93 -6.30 7.21
N GLY A 49 -12.89 -5.33 6.30
CA GLY A 49 -13.01 -3.92 6.65
C GLY A 49 -12.38 -2.99 5.64
N MET A 50 -12.48 -1.69 5.91
CA MET A 50 -11.91 -0.64 5.07
C MET A 50 -10.51 -0.28 5.54
N TYR A 51 -9.62 -0.10 4.58
CA TYR A 51 -8.23 0.26 4.79
C TYR A 51 -7.85 1.39 3.85
N PHE A 52 -6.84 2.16 4.23
CA PHE A 52 -6.22 3.13 3.34
C PHE A 52 -4.72 2.88 3.23
N ILE A 53 -4.21 3.16 2.04
CA ILE A 53 -2.82 2.96 1.65
C ILE A 53 -2.24 4.33 1.39
N LYS A 54 -1.11 4.62 2.03
CA LYS A 54 -0.31 5.80 1.77
C LYS A 54 0.98 5.38 1.09
N VAL A 55 1.23 5.92 -0.09
CA VAL A 55 2.42 5.65 -0.89
C VAL A 55 3.23 6.94 -0.97
N ASN A 56 4.46 6.93 -0.46
CA ASN A 56 5.34 8.09 -0.40
C ASN A 56 6.70 7.75 -1.03
N ASN A 57 7.08 8.44 -2.09
CA ASN A 57 8.36 8.24 -2.79
C ASN A 57 9.43 9.28 -2.42
N GLY A 58 9.28 9.96 -1.28
CA GLY A 58 10.16 11.02 -0.80
C GLY A 58 9.86 12.40 -1.39
N GLN A 59 9.14 12.48 -2.51
CA GLN A 59 8.73 13.75 -3.13
C GLN A 59 7.22 13.95 -3.08
N ASN A 60 6.48 12.90 -3.39
CA ASN A 60 5.03 12.91 -3.50
C ASN A 60 4.44 11.85 -2.59
N THR A 61 3.27 12.17 -2.05
CA THR A 61 2.43 11.24 -1.30
C THR A 61 1.12 11.06 -2.04
N ARG A 62 0.71 9.81 -2.25
CA ARG A 62 -0.63 9.44 -2.70
C ARG A 62 -1.33 8.58 -1.66
N THR A 63 -2.65 8.75 -1.57
CA THR A 63 -3.50 7.96 -0.69
C THR A 63 -4.58 7.28 -1.52
N ALA A 64 -4.81 5.99 -1.27
CA ALA A 64 -5.88 5.21 -1.88
C ALA A 64 -6.62 4.41 -0.81
N TYR A 65 -7.83 3.96 -1.10
CA TYR A 65 -8.68 3.19 -0.19
C TYR A 65 -9.06 1.87 -0.82
N PHE A 66 -9.19 0.82 0.00
CA PHE A 66 -9.73 -0.45 -0.44
C PHE A 66 -10.56 -1.11 0.65
N VAL A 67 -11.49 -1.96 0.25
CA VAL A 67 -12.30 -2.79 1.14
C VAL A 67 -11.80 -4.23 1.05
N LYS A 68 -11.40 -4.78 2.19
CA LYS A 68 -11.14 -6.21 2.35
C LYS A 68 -12.47 -6.91 2.65
N GLN A 69 -12.85 -7.82 1.76
CA GLN A 69 -13.96 -8.76 1.96
C GLN A 69 -13.49 -10.01 2.68
#